data_AF-A0A0K6BYM1-F1
#
_entry.id   AF-A0A0K6BYM1-F1
#
_cell.length_a   1.000
_cell.length_b   1.000
_cell.length_c   1.000
_cell.angle_alpha   90.00
_cell.angle_beta   90.00
_cell.angle_gamma   90.00
#
_symmetry.space_group_name_H-M   'P 1'
#
loop_
_entity.id
_entity.type
_entity.pdbx_description
1 polymer ?
#
loop_
_entity_poly.entity_id
_entity_poly.type
_entity_poly.pdbx_seq_one_letter_code
_entity_poly.pdbx_strand_id
1 'polypeptide(L)'
;MKTLIENLTSDLLPNQIFQTGFSFLIILKGNSLLKLDSNVLIFIMSGTMKVSSAQQELATVRERHIFFWDKEDDYTCEMLSDSQVILFAFGDLIVHDLLTFRPFGAISDSSVSKDVGLKFAEPLNSFLQLLAQYMEMNLYDLSLYIAKQRELFYILNSVYNEQELAILFSSLTEQSSRFKEQILENYLSAKNVGELASLLGYGVTNFRAKFKEQFGVSVYRWLLNRKSQHIIYRITVYGDEFSQIIDDFGFSSPSHFNKFCRSQYGLTPCELRKKLKTNNNS
;
A
#
# COMPACT_ATOMS: atom_id res chain seq x y z
N MET A 1 12.52 -15.41 -30.20
CA MET A 1 11.42 -14.48 -30.54
C MET A 1 10.07 -15.16 -30.27
N LYS A 2 9.83 -15.46 -29.00
CA LYS A 2 8.53 -15.68 -28.36
C LYS A 2 8.70 -15.01 -27.01
N THR A 3 7.82 -14.08 -26.76
CA THR A 3 8.06 -12.85 -26.02
C THR A 3 7.89 -13.06 -24.52
N LEU A 4 8.85 -12.55 -23.72
CA LEU A 4 8.72 -12.25 -22.29
C LEU A 4 7.45 -11.42 -21.94
N ILE A 5 6.78 -10.90 -22.97
CA ILE A 5 5.62 -10.01 -22.98
C ILE A 5 4.30 -10.75 -22.68
N GLU A 6 4.19 -12.06 -22.97
CA GLU A 6 2.92 -12.78 -22.70
C GLU A 6 2.83 -13.29 -21.25
N ASN A 7 3.96 -13.62 -20.61
CA ASN A 7 3.94 -14.13 -19.23
C ASN A 7 3.78 -13.03 -18.17
N LEU A 8 4.15 -11.78 -18.47
CA LEU A 8 3.92 -10.65 -17.55
C LEU A 8 2.44 -10.25 -17.44
N THR A 9 1.59 -10.69 -18.36
CA THR A 9 0.14 -10.44 -18.34
C THR A 9 -0.69 -11.69 -18.02
N SER A 10 -0.18 -12.90 -18.27
CA SER A 10 -0.89 -14.16 -17.95
C SER A 10 -0.55 -14.77 -16.58
N ASP A 11 0.65 -14.50 -16.03
CA ASP A 11 1.08 -15.06 -14.73
C ASP A 11 0.78 -14.13 -13.55
N LEU A 12 -0.16 -13.19 -13.74
CA LEU A 12 -0.94 -12.61 -12.64
C LEU A 12 -1.82 -13.73 -12.04
N LEU A 13 -1.14 -14.56 -11.25
CA LEU A 13 -1.61 -15.63 -10.39
C LEU A 13 -2.88 -15.22 -9.60
N PRO A 14 -3.70 -16.21 -9.17
CA PRO A 14 -5.15 -16.14 -8.95
C PRO A 14 -5.60 -15.29 -7.75
N ASN A 15 -5.28 -13.99 -7.78
CA ASN A 15 -5.74 -13.00 -6.82
C ASN A 15 -6.17 -11.73 -7.56
N GLN A 16 -7.29 -11.81 -8.26
CA GLN A 16 -8.10 -10.63 -8.64
C GLN A 16 -8.60 -9.82 -7.42
N ILE A 17 -8.22 -10.18 -6.19
CA ILE A 17 -8.75 -9.59 -4.96
C ILE A 17 -7.95 -8.33 -4.56
N PHE A 18 -6.69 -8.17 -4.99
CA PHE A 18 -5.87 -7.01 -4.63
C PHE A 18 -4.94 -6.57 -5.78
N GLN A 19 -5.17 -5.39 -6.35
CA GLN A 19 -4.21 -4.66 -7.21
C GLN A 19 -3.00 -4.10 -6.42
N THR A 20 -2.71 -4.69 -5.26
CA THR A 20 -1.77 -4.23 -4.23
C THR A 20 -1.11 -5.46 -3.62
N GLY A 21 0.20 -5.46 -3.44
CA GLY A 21 0.93 -6.68 -3.10
C GLY A 21 2.43 -6.49 -3.08
N PHE A 22 3.13 -7.50 -2.59
CA PHE A 22 4.57 -7.60 -2.75
C PHE A 22 4.92 -8.39 -4.01
N SER A 23 5.99 -8.01 -4.71
CA SER A 23 6.51 -8.74 -5.86
C SER A 23 8.04 -8.67 -5.88
N PHE A 24 8.70 -9.78 -6.18
CA PHE A 24 10.14 -9.85 -6.33
C PHE A 24 10.49 -10.02 -7.80
N LEU A 25 11.35 -9.15 -8.32
CA LEU A 25 11.73 -9.11 -9.73
C LEU A 25 13.24 -9.09 -9.88
N ILE A 26 13.72 -9.83 -10.87
CA ILE A 26 15.09 -9.75 -11.38
C ILE A 26 15.01 -9.05 -12.74
N ILE A 27 15.59 -7.85 -12.82
CA ILE A 27 15.52 -7.02 -14.02
C ILE A 27 16.93 -6.88 -14.58
N LEU A 28 17.12 -7.33 -15.82
CA LEU A 28 18.41 -7.24 -16.50
C LEU A 28 18.70 -5.81 -16.93
N LYS A 29 19.99 -5.46 -16.97
CA LYS A 29 20.48 -4.15 -17.42
C LYS A 29 19.83 -3.70 -18.75
N GLY A 30 19.47 -2.42 -18.81
CA GLY A 30 18.89 -1.77 -19.99
C GLY A 30 17.38 -1.98 -20.15
N ASN A 31 16.74 -2.76 -19.27
CA ASN A 31 15.28 -2.83 -19.19
C ASN A 31 14.75 -1.81 -18.20
N SER A 32 13.52 -1.36 -18.46
CA SER A 32 12.81 -0.42 -17.60
C SER A 32 11.65 -1.10 -16.87
N LEU A 33 11.31 -0.57 -15.69
CA LEU A 33 10.04 -0.87 -15.04
C LEU A 33 8.89 -0.32 -15.90
N LEU A 34 7.89 -1.16 -16.16
CA LEU A 34 6.66 -0.73 -16.82
C LEU A 34 5.92 0.25 -15.92
N LYS A 35 5.14 1.17 -16.53
CA LYS A 35 4.29 2.09 -15.78
C LYS A 35 3.32 1.29 -14.91
N LEU A 36 3.27 1.63 -13.63
CA LEU A 36 2.43 0.98 -12.63
C LEU A 36 1.18 1.85 -12.38
N ASP A 37 0.01 1.22 -12.32
CA ASP A 37 -1.27 1.91 -12.09
C ASP A 37 -1.55 2.22 -10.60
N SER A 38 -0.57 1.93 -9.72
CA SER A 38 -0.65 2.06 -8.27
C SER A 38 0.61 2.73 -7.73
N ASN A 39 0.52 3.30 -6.53
CA ASN A 39 1.68 3.81 -5.81
C ASN A 39 2.54 2.64 -5.34
N VAL A 40 3.86 2.73 -5.52
CA VAL A 40 4.76 1.60 -5.26
C VAL A 40 5.98 2.05 -4.48
N LEU A 41 6.30 1.32 -3.42
CA LEU A 41 7.63 1.37 -2.80
C LEU A 41 8.53 0.35 -3.50
N ILE A 42 9.63 0.83 -4.04
CA ILE A 42 10.64 0.05 -4.75
C ILE A 42 11.85 -0.09 -3.84
N PHE A 43 12.13 -1.33 -3.41
CA PHE A 43 13.28 -1.66 -2.60
C PHE A 43 14.36 -2.26 -3.50
N ILE A 44 15.46 -1.53 -3.71
CA ILE A 44 16.58 -2.01 -4.53
C ILE A 44 17.48 -2.88 -3.64
N MET A 45 17.35 -4.20 -3.76
CA MET A 45 18.15 -5.15 -2.98
C MET A 45 19.60 -5.20 -3.47
N SER A 46 19.78 -5.18 -4.78
CA SER A 46 21.07 -5.11 -5.47
C SER A 46 20.91 -4.42 -6.82
N GLY A 47 21.99 -3.80 -7.30
CA GLY A 47 22.03 -3.11 -8.58
C GLY A 47 21.83 -1.60 -8.49
N THR A 48 21.55 -0.95 -9.62
CA THR A 48 21.40 0.51 -9.71
C THR A 48 20.31 0.86 -10.72
N MET A 49 19.42 1.75 -10.31
CA MET A 49 18.28 2.22 -11.08
C MET A 49 18.43 3.71 -11.39
N LYS A 50 18.21 4.09 -12.65
CA LYS A 50 18.13 5.48 -13.08
C LYS A 50 16.65 5.87 -13.21
N VAL A 51 16.29 7.02 -12.64
CA VAL A 51 14.95 7.61 -12.70
C VAL A 51 15.01 8.84 -13.60
N SER A 52 14.16 8.88 -14.63
CA SER A 52 14.09 10.00 -15.58
C SER A 52 12.65 10.44 -15.80
N SER A 53 12.43 11.75 -15.96
CA SER A 53 11.16 12.36 -16.37
C SER A 53 11.40 13.19 -17.62
N ALA A 54 10.51 13.10 -18.63
CA ALA A 54 10.60 13.86 -19.88
C ALA A 54 12.02 13.97 -20.50
N GLN A 55 12.80 12.87 -20.49
CA GLN A 55 14.20 12.76 -20.97
C GLN A 55 15.29 13.43 -20.12
N GLN A 56 14.92 14.06 -19.00
CA GLN A 56 15.87 14.54 -18.00
C GLN A 56 16.09 13.49 -16.92
N GLU A 57 17.36 13.20 -16.62
CA GLU A 57 17.71 12.37 -15.47
C GLU A 57 17.41 13.13 -14.18
N LEU A 58 16.49 12.57 -13.38
CA LEU A 58 16.12 13.11 -12.09
C LEU A 58 17.01 12.56 -10.98
N ALA A 59 17.28 11.26 -11.02
CA ALA A 59 18.02 10.59 -9.97
C ALA A 59 18.69 9.29 -10.44
N THR A 60 19.73 8.90 -9.72
CA THR A 60 20.27 7.55 -9.73
C THR A 60 20.15 6.95 -8.33
N VAL A 61 19.36 5.88 -8.21
CA VAL A 61 19.08 5.18 -6.96
C VAL A 61 19.95 3.92 -6.92
N ARG A 62 20.78 3.80 -5.88
CA ARG A 62 21.72 2.68 -5.71
C ARG A 62 21.11 1.53 -4.91
N GLU A 63 21.83 0.41 -4.86
CA GLU A 63 21.50 -0.70 -3.97
C GLU A 63 21.29 -0.25 -2.52
N ARG A 64 20.45 -1.00 -1.81
CA ARG A 64 20.05 -0.72 -0.42
C ARG A 64 19.39 0.65 -0.24
N HIS A 65 18.61 1.08 -1.22
CA HIS A 65 17.78 2.26 -1.12
C HIS A 65 16.33 1.95 -1.46
N ILE A 66 15.44 2.71 -0.84
CA ILE A 66 14.01 2.74 -1.08
C ILE A 66 13.74 3.92 -2.01
N PHE A 67 13.01 3.66 -3.09
CA PHE A 67 12.46 4.68 -3.96
C PHE A 67 10.94 4.60 -3.94
N PHE A 68 10.27 5.75 -3.88
CA PHE A 68 8.83 5.82 -3.97
C PHE A 68 8.41 6.22 -5.38
N TRP A 69 7.56 5.42 -5.99
CA TRP A 69 6.94 5.68 -7.28
C TRP A 69 5.49 6.11 -7.07
N ASP A 70 5.15 7.34 -7.45
CA ASP A 70 3.77 7.81 -7.54
C ASP A 70 3.19 7.42 -8.91
N LYS A 71 1.96 6.88 -8.93
CA LYS A 71 1.27 6.52 -10.18
C LYS A 71 1.00 7.74 -11.08
N GLU A 72 0.90 8.93 -10.47
CA GLU A 72 0.65 10.19 -11.18
C GLU A 72 1.93 10.74 -11.85
N ASP A 73 3.10 10.27 -11.43
CA ASP A 73 4.38 10.68 -12.01
C ASP A 73 4.55 10.10 -13.43
N ASP A 74 5.25 10.87 -14.29
CA ASP A 74 5.64 10.45 -15.64
C ASP A 74 7.01 9.75 -15.66
N TYR A 75 7.45 9.25 -14.51
CA TYR A 75 8.77 8.68 -14.33
C TYR A 75 8.97 7.42 -15.17
N THR A 76 10.21 7.29 -15.64
CA THR A 76 10.74 6.09 -16.27
C THR A 76 11.91 5.61 -15.43
N CYS A 77 11.88 4.35 -15.02
CA CYS A 77 12.97 3.74 -14.26
C CYS A 77 13.69 2.70 -15.11
N GLU A 78 14.95 2.96 -15.46
CA GLU A 78 15.82 2.07 -16.23
C GLU A 78 16.89 1.46 -15.33
N MET A 79 17.15 0.16 -15.47
CA MET A 79 18.19 -0.51 -14.69
C MET A 79 19.56 -0.36 -15.37
N LEU A 80 20.51 0.28 -14.67
CA LEU A 80 21.88 0.47 -15.16
C LEU A 80 22.77 -0.78 -14.99
N SER A 81 22.34 -1.71 -14.14
CA SER A 81 22.94 -3.03 -13.92
C SER A 81 21.85 -4.09 -13.77
N ASP A 82 22.22 -5.36 -13.82
CA ASP A 82 21.32 -6.41 -13.36
C ASP A 82 20.92 -6.13 -11.91
N SER A 83 19.62 -6.11 -11.65
CA SER A 83 19.09 -5.57 -10.40
C SER A 83 18.03 -6.51 -9.84
N GLN A 84 18.06 -6.67 -8.52
CA GLN A 84 17.03 -7.39 -7.76
C GLN A 84 16.21 -6.37 -6.99
N VAL A 85 14.90 -6.36 -7.22
CA VAL A 85 14.00 -5.39 -6.63
C VAL A 85 12.81 -6.09 -5.98
N ILE A 86 12.41 -5.58 -4.82
CA ILE A 86 11.10 -5.90 -4.23
C ILE A 86 10.21 -4.69 -4.47
N LEU A 87 9.05 -4.94 -5.06
CA LEU A 87 7.98 -3.96 -5.23
C LEU A 87 6.94 -4.19 -4.15
N PHE A 88 6.51 -3.12 -3.50
CA PHE A 88 5.32 -3.13 -2.66
C PHE A 88 4.32 -2.13 -3.25
N ALA A 89 3.35 -2.66 -4.00
CA ALA A 89 2.28 -1.87 -4.59
C ALA A 89 1.14 -1.70 -3.59
N PHE A 90 0.67 -0.46 -3.44
CA PHE A 90 -0.43 -0.11 -2.57
C PHE A 90 -1.30 0.99 -3.17
N GLY A 91 -2.56 1.01 -2.76
CA GLY A 91 -3.44 2.14 -3.09
C GLY A 91 -3.17 3.34 -2.18
N ASP A 92 -3.72 4.50 -2.55
CA ASP A 92 -3.63 5.79 -1.82
C ASP A 92 -3.99 5.69 -0.32
N LEU A 93 -4.71 4.64 0.04
CA LEU A 93 -5.16 4.33 1.39
C LEU A 93 -3.98 3.96 2.33
N ILE A 94 -2.97 3.24 1.87
CA ILE A 94 -1.95 2.67 2.78
C ILE A 94 -0.95 3.71 3.30
N VAL A 95 -0.68 4.76 2.52
CA VAL A 95 0.24 5.84 2.89
C VAL A 95 -0.16 6.46 4.22
N HIS A 96 -1.46 6.63 4.46
CA HIS A 96 -1.93 7.18 5.72
C HIS A 96 -1.83 6.22 6.89
N ASP A 97 -1.89 4.90 6.70
CA ASP A 97 -1.61 3.94 7.78
C ASP A 97 -0.10 3.93 8.13
N LEU A 98 0.74 4.25 7.14
CA LEU A 98 2.17 4.50 7.30
C LEU A 98 2.47 5.83 8.00
N LEU A 99 1.71 6.89 7.69
CA LEU A 99 1.89 8.25 8.21
C LEU A 99 0.99 8.59 9.42
N THR A 100 0.10 7.69 9.86
CA THR A 100 -0.92 7.95 10.91
C THR A 100 -0.35 8.37 12.26
N PHE A 101 0.97 8.29 12.47
CA PHE A 101 1.54 8.55 13.76
C PHE A 101 1.87 10.01 14.07
N ARG A 102 1.90 10.97 13.13
CA ARG A 102 2.23 12.36 13.49
C ARG A 102 1.51 13.44 12.70
N PRO A 103 1.01 14.51 13.37
CA PRO A 103 0.52 15.70 12.70
C PRO A 103 1.70 16.42 12.05
N PHE A 104 1.60 16.62 10.74
CA PHE A 104 2.63 17.21 9.89
C PHE A 104 2.99 18.62 10.36
N GLY A 105 4.23 18.80 10.80
CA GLY A 105 4.86 20.12 10.87
C GLY A 105 5.33 20.53 9.47
N ALA A 106 4.98 21.73 9.02
CA ALA A 106 5.41 22.28 7.74
C ALA A 106 6.93 22.11 7.57
N ILE A 107 7.34 21.36 6.54
CA ILE A 107 8.75 21.23 6.19
C ILE A 107 9.17 22.53 5.50
N SER A 108 9.90 23.35 6.24
CA SER A 108 10.68 24.44 5.68
C SER A 108 11.85 23.87 4.90
N ASP A 109 12.06 24.42 3.70
CA ASP A 109 13.25 24.29 2.84
C ASP A 109 14.43 23.55 3.47
N SER A 110 14.77 22.40 2.89
CA SER A 110 16.17 21.96 2.91
C SER A 110 16.54 21.37 1.57
N SER A 111 17.61 21.91 1.03
CA SER A 111 18.35 21.43 -0.12
C SER A 111 18.87 20.01 0.12
N VAL A 112 18.12 19.00 -0.31
CA VAL A 112 18.56 17.60 -0.19
C VAL A 112 19.31 17.17 -1.45
N SER A 113 20.49 16.62 -1.21
CA SER A 113 21.47 16.07 -2.15
C SER A 113 20.88 15.11 -3.19
N LYS A 114 21.50 15.08 -4.38
CA LYS A 114 21.21 14.24 -5.57
C LYS A 114 21.10 12.71 -5.37
N ASP A 115 21.24 12.17 -4.17
CA ASP A 115 20.92 10.76 -3.89
C ASP A 115 19.44 10.71 -3.47
N VAL A 116 18.55 10.50 -4.44
CA VAL A 116 17.11 10.36 -4.21
C VAL A 116 16.84 8.95 -3.70
N GLY A 117 16.47 8.83 -2.44
CA GLY A 117 16.02 7.57 -1.86
C GLY A 117 16.50 7.35 -0.43
N LEU A 118 15.72 6.58 0.32
CA LEU A 118 15.98 6.32 1.73
C LEU A 118 16.86 5.07 1.88
N LYS A 119 18.00 5.18 2.57
CA LYS A 119 18.92 4.04 2.77
C LYS A 119 18.27 2.96 3.63
N PHE A 120 18.48 1.70 3.31
CA PHE A 120 18.08 0.60 4.18
C PHE A 120 18.80 0.71 5.53
N ALA A 121 18.05 0.47 6.60
CA ALA A 121 18.58 0.30 7.94
C ALA A 121 17.98 -0.96 8.56
N GLU A 122 18.70 -1.59 9.49
CA GLU A 122 18.18 -2.79 10.14
C GLU A 122 17.04 -2.43 11.12
N PRO A 123 15.99 -3.26 11.23
CA PRO A 123 15.85 -4.62 10.66
C PRO A 123 15.24 -4.68 9.24
N LEU A 124 15.08 -3.57 8.51
CA LEU A 124 14.43 -3.57 7.18
C LEU A 124 15.15 -4.46 6.19
N ASN A 125 16.48 -4.37 6.11
CA ASN A 125 17.25 -5.18 5.16
C ASN A 125 17.07 -6.69 5.44
N SER A 126 17.17 -7.11 6.70
CA SER A 126 16.90 -8.50 7.10
C SER A 126 15.48 -8.94 6.75
N PHE A 127 14.48 -8.08 7.00
CA PHE A 127 13.09 -8.33 6.63
C PHE A 127 12.91 -8.55 5.12
N LEU A 128 13.51 -7.68 4.30
CA LEU A 128 13.40 -7.75 2.84
C LEU A 128 14.10 -9.01 2.28
N GLN A 129 15.23 -9.40 2.84
CA GLN A 129 15.91 -10.65 2.47
C GLN A 129 15.03 -11.88 2.74
N LEU A 130 14.39 -11.94 3.91
CA LEU A 130 13.45 -13.01 4.24
C LEU A 130 12.22 -12.98 3.34
N LEU A 131 11.72 -11.78 3.02
CA LEU A 131 10.57 -11.59 2.14
C LEU A 131 10.86 -12.09 0.71
N ALA A 132 12.07 -11.86 0.18
CA ALA A 132 12.52 -12.41 -1.10
C ALA A 132 12.49 -13.95 -1.08
N GLN A 133 12.99 -14.58 -0.02
CA GLN A 133 12.99 -16.04 0.12
C GLN A 133 11.56 -16.62 0.11
N TYR A 134 10.61 -15.98 0.78
CA TYR A 134 9.20 -16.43 0.72
C TYR A 134 8.67 -16.44 -0.72
N MET A 135 8.99 -15.42 -1.52
CA MET A 135 8.54 -15.34 -2.92
C MET A 135 9.24 -16.35 -3.81
N GLU A 136 10.55 -16.52 -3.68
CA GLU A 136 11.31 -17.54 -4.43
C GLU A 136 10.79 -18.96 -4.16
N MET A 137 10.37 -19.23 -2.93
CA MET A 137 9.77 -20.51 -2.53
C MET A 137 8.27 -20.62 -2.84
N ASN A 138 7.65 -19.60 -3.45
CA ASN A 138 6.21 -19.51 -3.69
C ASN A 138 5.36 -19.69 -2.41
N LEU A 139 5.88 -19.24 -1.27
CA LEU A 139 5.20 -19.20 0.01
C LEU A 139 4.46 -17.87 0.12
N TYR A 140 3.27 -17.76 -0.49
CA TYR A 140 2.45 -16.57 -0.39
C TYR A 140 0.98 -16.92 -0.19
N ASP A 141 0.39 -16.40 0.88
CA ASP A 141 -1.05 -16.38 1.08
C ASP A 141 -1.48 -15.03 1.65
N LEU A 142 -2.80 -14.82 1.72
CA LEU A 142 -3.38 -13.58 2.24
C LEU A 142 -2.93 -13.28 3.68
N SER A 143 -2.71 -14.31 4.48
CA SER A 143 -2.35 -14.15 5.89
C SER A 143 -0.91 -13.70 6.06
N LEU A 144 0.01 -14.33 5.32
CA LEU A 144 1.41 -13.94 5.28
C LEU A 144 1.56 -12.53 4.70
N TYR A 145 0.81 -12.20 3.64
CA TYR A 145 0.77 -10.84 3.09
C TYR A 145 0.39 -9.81 4.15
N ILE A 146 -0.73 -10.03 4.86
CA ILE A 146 -1.21 -9.13 5.93
C ILE A 146 -0.14 -9.00 7.04
N ALA A 147 0.45 -10.12 7.47
CA ALA A 147 1.47 -10.11 8.50
C ALA A 147 2.72 -9.32 8.07
N LYS A 148 3.21 -9.54 6.85
CA LYS A 148 4.41 -8.90 6.30
C LYS A 148 4.20 -7.43 5.98
N GLN A 149 3.02 -7.05 5.52
CA GLN A 149 2.65 -5.65 5.34
C GLN A 149 2.70 -4.89 6.67
N ARG A 150 2.10 -5.45 7.73
CA ARG A 150 2.12 -4.82 9.07
C ARG A 150 3.53 -4.71 9.63
N GLU A 151 4.31 -5.78 9.48
CA GLU A 151 5.71 -5.79 9.91
C GLU A 151 6.52 -4.73 9.16
N LEU A 152 6.35 -4.61 7.83
CA LEU A 152 6.97 -3.54 7.04
C LEU A 152 6.62 -2.15 7.59
N PHE A 153 5.34 -1.86 7.84
CA PHE A 153 4.94 -0.53 8.34
C PHE A 153 5.49 -0.25 9.73
N TYR A 154 5.53 -1.26 10.60
CA TYR A 154 6.14 -1.15 11.90
C TYR A 154 7.64 -0.84 11.79
N ILE A 155 8.37 -1.55 10.93
CA ILE A 155 9.80 -1.32 10.70
C ILE A 155 10.04 0.08 10.14
N LEU A 156 9.29 0.49 9.11
CA LEU A 156 9.44 1.80 8.50
C LEU A 156 9.23 2.93 9.53
N ASN A 157 8.20 2.83 10.37
CA ASN A 157 7.91 3.80 11.44
C ASN A 157 8.89 3.75 12.63
N SER A 158 9.62 2.65 12.80
CA SER A 158 10.55 2.48 13.92
C SER A 158 11.97 2.91 13.56
N VAL A 159 12.36 2.69 12.30
CA VAL A 159 13.74 2.87 11.82
C VAL A 159 13.96 4.26 11.25
N TYR A 160 12.93 4.88 10.66
CA TYR A 160 13.02 6.18 10.00
C TYR A 160 12.28 7.26 10.77
N ASN A 161 12.86 8.44 10.78
CA ASN A 161 12.21 9.61 11.39
C ASN A 161 11.19 10.25 10.43
N GLU A 162 10.45 11.22 10.97
CA GLU A 162 9.37 11.90 10.26
C GLU A 162 9.86 12.64 9.01
N GLN A 163 11.03 13.29 9.09
CA GLN A 163 11.61 14.02 7.95
C GLN A 163 12.01 13.06 6.84
N GLU A 164 12.64 11.94 7.18
CA GLU A 164 13.05 10.90 6.23
C GLU A 164 11.85 10.29 5.50
N LEU A 165 10.78 9.96 6.23
CA LEU A 165 9.55 9.43 5.64
C LEU A 165 8.83 10.49 4.81
N ALA A 166 8.79 11.75 5.26
CA ALA A 166 8.17 12.83 4.51
C ALA A 166 8.92 13.11 3.20
N ILE A 167 10.25 13.05 3.19
CA ILE A 167 11.06 13.15 1.97
C ILE A 167 10.78 11.96 1.05
N LEU A 168 10.67 10.73 1.59
CA LEU A 168 10.37 9.55 0.79
C LEU A 168 9.01 9.66 0.09
N PHE A 169 8.01 10.23 0.77
CA PHE A 169 6.65 10.40 0.25
C PHE A 169 6.37 11.82 -0.25
N SER A 170 7.40 12.61 -0.59
CA SER A 170 7.23 14.05 -0.86
C SER A 170 6.26 14.33 -2.00
N SER A 171 6.28 13.54 -3.07
CA SER A 171 5.35 13.67 -4.21
C SER A 171 3.88 13.51 -3.79
N LEU A 172 3.60 12.65 -2.81
CA LEU A 172 2.26 12.53 -2.24
C LEU A 172 1.89 13.71 -1.34
N THR A 173 2.87 14.28 -0.62
CA THR A 173 2.66 15.41 0.29
C THR A 173 2.43 16.72 -0.47
N GLU A 174 3.13 16.94 -1.59
CA GLU A 174 2.93 18.12 -2.44
C GLU A 174 1.54 18.10 -3.10
N GLN A 175 0.99 16.90 -3.30
CA GLN A 175 -0.34 16.67 -3.87
C GLN A 175 -1.45 16.48 -2.83
N SER A 176 -1.15 16.55 -1.52
CA SER A 176 -2.17 16.40 -0.49
C SER A 176 -2.94 17.71 -0.33
N SER A 177 -4.17 17.75 -0.81
CA SER A 177 -5.05 18.89 -0.57
C SER A 177 -5.52 18.91 0.88
N ARG A 178 -5.76 20.12 1.43
CA ARG A 178 -6.42 20.29 2.74
C ARG A 178 -7.70 19.47 2.88
N PHE A 179 -8.39 19.22 1.77
CA PHE A 179 -9.55 18.34 1.75
C PHE A 179 -9.20 16.88 2.07
N LYS A 180 -8.11 16.35 1.51
CA LYS A 180 -7.62 14.99 1.84
C LYS A 180 -7.27 14.89 3.32
N GLU A 181 -6.55 15.86 3.88
CA GLU A 181 -6.19 15.92 5.31
C GLU A 181 -7.44 15.86 6.20
N GLN A 182 -8.41 16.73 5.93
CA GLN A 182 -9.67 16.78 6.69
C GLN A 182 -10.45 15.46 6.64
N ILE A 183 -10.49 14.77 5.50
CA ILE A 183 -11.08 13.43 5.40
C ILE A 183 -10.41 12.47 6.37
N LEU A 184 -9.08 12.48 6.43
CA LEU A 184 -8.29 11.53 7.20
C LEU A 184 -8.40 11.75 8.70
N GLU A 185 -8.52 13.01 9.12
CA GLU A 185 -8.75 13.37 10.52
C GLU A 185 -10.15 12.94 11.00
N ASN A 186 -11.14 12.91 10.09
CA ASN A 186 -12.56 12.80 10.47
C ASN A 186 -13.24 11.50 10.03
N TYR A 187 -12.67 10.69 9.14
CA TYR A 187 -13.37 9.52 8.60
C TYR A 187 -13.65 8.44 9.64
N LEU A 188 -12.82 8.31 10.68
CA LEU A 188 -13.05 7.37 11.78
C LEU A 188 -14.21 7.82 12.69
N SER A 189 -14.48 9.12 12.73
CA SER A 189 -15.55 9.73 13.52
C SER A 189 -16.90 9.68 12.80
N ALA A 190 -16.94 9.29 11.52
CA ALA A 190 -18.16 9.25 10.71
C ALA A 190 -18.64 7.81 10.48
N LYS A 191 -19.93 7.55 10.73
CA LYS A 191 -20.55 6.23 10.50
C LYS A 191 -20.93 6.01 9.04
N ASN A 192 -21.11 7.08 8.27
CA ASN A 192 -21.48 7.01 6.87
C ASN A 192 -21.01 8.24 6.07
N VAL A 193 -21.15 8.16 4.76
CA VAL A 193 -20.75 9.23 3.82
C VAL A 193 -21.44 10.56 4.12
N GLY A 194 -22.70 10.54 4.54
CA GLY A 194 -23.47 11.76 4.83
C GLY A 194 -22.96 12.46 6.09
N GLU A 195 -22.66 11.70 7.12
CA GLU A 195 -22.05 12.21 8.36
C GLU A 195 -20.65 12.77 8.09
N LEU A 196 -19.83 12.06 7.30
CA LEU A 196 -18.50 12.55 6.92
C LEU A 196 -18.59 13.85 6.11
N ALA A 197 -19.53 13.94 5.17
CA ALA A 197 -19.77 15.17 4.41
C ALA A 197 -20.18 16.33 5.34
N SER A 198 -21.07 16.05 6.30
CA SER A 198 -21.55 17.03 7.28
C SER A 198 -20.46 17.51 8.23
N LEU A 199 -19.62 16.61 8.75
CA LEU A 199 -18.48 16.94 9.61
C LEU A 199 -17.50 17.90 8.92
N LEU A 200 -17.38 17.77 7.60
CA LEU A 200 -16.48 18.59 6.79
C LEU A 200 -17.16 19.82 6.17
N GLY A 201 -18.44 20.06 6.49
CA GLY A 201 -19.18 21.23 6.00
C GLY A 201 -19.60 21.16 4.53
N TYR A 202 -19.67 19.96 3.93
CA TYR A 202 -20.08 19.77 2.54
C TYR A 202 -21.50 19.21 2.42
N GLY A 203 -22.23 19.67 1.40
CA GLY A 203 -23.41 18.94 0.90
C GLY A 203 -22.98 17.60 0.28
N VAL A 204 -23.76 16.54 0.50
CA VAL A 204 -23.40 15.14 0.13
C VAL A 204 -23.04 14.99 -1.36
N THR A 205 -23.75 15.68 -2.25
CA THR A 205 -23.50 15.62 -3.70
C THR A 205 -22.14 16.22 -4.06
N ASN A 206 -21.87 17.43 -3.58
CA ASN A 206 -20.59 18.13 -3.82
C ASN A 206 -19.43 17.37 -3.18
N PHE A 207 -19.65 16.81 -1.99
CA PHE A 207 -18.69 15.97 -1.31
C PHE A 207 -18.29 14.75 -2.14
N ARG A 208 -19.26 14.01 -2.68
CA ARG A 208 -18.99 12.82 -3.50
C ARG A 208 -18.21 13.15 -4.77
N ALA A 209 -18.57 14.25 -5.44
CA ALA A 209 -17.89 14.71 -6.65
C ALA A 209 -16.43 15.08 -6.33
N LYS A 210 -16.23 15.97 -5.34
CA LYS A 210 -14.91 16.40 -4.89
C LYS A 210 -14.06 15.24 -4.38
N PHE A 211 -14.66 14.30 -3.66
CA PHE A 211 -13.96 13.10 -3.20
C PHE A 211 -13.48 12.25 -4.37
N LYS A 212 -14.35 11.96 -5.34
CA LYS A 212 -13.97 11.14 -6.50
C LYS A 212 -12.88 11.80 -7.34
N GLU A 213 -12.92 13.12 -7.48
CA GLU A 213 -11.88 13.90 -8.14
C GLU A 213 -10.53 13.78 -7.42
N GLN A 214 -10.52 13.93 -6.09
CA GLN A 214 -9.30 13.97 -5.30
C GLN A 214 -8.70 12.59 -4.98
N PHE A 215 -9.53 11.54 -4.90
CA PHE A 215 -9.11 10.19 -4.51
C PHE A 215 -9.22 9.16 -5.64
N GLY A 216 -9.69 9.54 -6.83
CA GLY A 216 -9.89 8.63 -7.98
C GLY A 216 -10.99 7.57 -7.79
N VAL A 217 -11.49 7.37 -6.57
CA VAL A 217 -12.51 6.38 -6.22
C VAL A 217 -13.70 7.03 -5.52
N SER A 218 -14.87 6.40 -5.61
CA SER A 218 -16.02 6.87 -4.84
C SER A 218 -15.76 6.77 -3.33
N VAL A 219 -16.23 7.74 -2.55
CA VAL A 219 -16.14 7.73 -1.08
C VAL A 219 -16.73 6.48 -0.43
N TYR A 220 -17.80 5.91 -1.01
CA TYR A 220 -18.38 4.65 -0.54
C TYR A 220 -17.37 3.51 -0.65
N ARG A 221 -16.78 3.32 -1.83
CA ARG A 221 -15.74 2.31 -2.08
C ARG A 221 -14.51 2.52 -1.18
N TRP A 222 -14.13 3.78 -0.96
CA TRP A 222 -13.00 4.13 -0.09
C TRP A 222 -13.25 3.73 1.37
N LEU A 223 -14.39 4.14 1.94
CA LEU A 223 -14.78 3.75 3.31
C LEU A 223 -14.96 2.24 3.44
N LEU A 224 -15.52 1.59 2.41
CA LEU A 224 -15.70 0.14 2.38
C LEU A 224 -14.37 -0.60 2.43
N ASN A 225 -13.35 -0.15 1.70
CA ASN A 225 -12.02 -0.75 1.72
C ASN A 225 -11.37 -0.62 3.11
N ARG A 226 -11.40 0.58 3.70
CA ARG A 226 -10.92 0.80 5.09
C ARG A 226 -11.60 -0.10 6.10
N LYS A 227 -12.94 -0.16 6.04
CA LYS A 227 -13.76 -1.04 6.88
C LYS A 227 -13.33 -2.51 6.69
N SER A 228 -13.10 -2.92 5.45
CA SER A 228 -12.67 -4.28 5.12
C SER A 228 -11.28 -4.60 5.68
N GLN A 229 -10.32 -3.67 5.64
CA GLN A 229 -9.01 -3.91 6.24
C GLN A 229 -9.12 -4.14 7.75
N HIS A 230 -9.86 -3.29 8.46
CA HIS A 230 -10.00 -3.46 9.91
C HIS A 230 -10.71 -4.78 10.27
N ILE A 231 -11.80 -5.11 9.57
CA ILE A 231 -12.56 -6.34 9.82
C ILE A 231 -11.71 -7.58 9.60
N ILE A 232 -10.89 -7.63 8.53
CA ILE A 232 -10.08 -8.82 8.28
C ILE A 232 -9.11 -9.02 9.44
N TYR A 233 -8.45 -7.98 9.95
CA TYR A 233 -7.57 -8.08 11.13
C TYR A 233 -8.28 -8.61 12.37
N ARG A 234 -9.50 -8.15 12.67
CA ARG A 234 -10.26 -8.66 13.82
C ARG A 234 -10.66 -10.11 13.67
N ILE A 235 -11.02 -10.53 12.46
CA ILE A 235 -11.36 -11.93 12.18
C ILE A 235 -10.13 -12.83 12.34
N THR A 236 -8.99 -12.37 11.79
CA THR A 236 -7.84 -13.22 11.49
C THR A 236 -6.75 -13.11 12.55
N VAL A 237 -6.33 -11.89 12.90
CA VAL A 237 -5.21 -11.63 13.80
C VAL A 237 -5.65 -11.60 15.26
N TYR A 238 -6.67 -10.78 15.59
CA TYR A 238 -7.11 -10.63 16.97
C TYR A 238 -8.02 -11.77 17.41
N GLY A 239 -8.71 -12.41 16.47
CA GLY A 239 -9.57 -13.56 16.73
C GLY A 239 -10.88 -13.19 17.43
N ASP A 240 -11.31 -11.93 17.34
CA ASP A 240 -12.46 -11.37 18.05
C ASP A 240 -13.76 -12.11 17.75
N GLU A 241 -14.66 -12.17 18.72
CA GLU A 241 -15.96 -12.80 18.52
C GLU A 241 -16.74 -12.13 17.38
N PHE A 242 -17.39 -12.94 16.53
CA PHE A 242 -18.09 -12.41 15.35
C PHE A 242 -19.22 -11.46 15.75
N SER A 243 -19.89 -11.71 16.88
CA SER A 243 -20.91 -10.79 17.43
C SER A 243 -20.33 -9.42 17.73
N GLN A 244 -19.15 -9.36 18.35
CA GLN A 244 -18.48 -8.09 18.65
C GLN A 244 -18.10 -7.33 17.37
N ILE A 245 -17.58 -8.03 16.36
CA ILE A 245 -17.27 -7.42 15.06
C ILE A 245 -18.55 -6.92 14.37
N ILE A 246 -19.65 -7.66 14.47
CA ILE A 246 -20.94 -7.27 13.92
C ILE A 246 -21.41 -5.95 14.54
N ASP A 247 -21.37 -5.86 15.87
CA ASP A 247 -21.85 -4.70 16.62
C ASP A 247 -20.97 -3.46 16.38
N ASP A 248 -19.65 -3.61 16.51
CA ASP A 248 -18.70 -2.49 16.40
C ASP A 248 -18.68 -1.87 14.99
N PHE A 249 -18.94 -2.68 13.97
CA PHE A 249 -19.00 -2.22 12.57
C PHE A 249 -20.42 -1.93 12.07
N GLY A 250 -21.42 -1.97 12.96
CA GLY A 250 -22.81 -1.63 12.66
C GLY A 250 -23.44 -2.54 11.60
N PHE A 251 -23.08 -3.82 11.56
CA PHE A 251 -23.75 -4.78 10.71
C PHE A 251 -25.12 -5.13 11.29
N SER A 252 -26.17 -4.95 10.50
CA SER A 252 -27.55 -5.21 10.94
C SER A 252 -27.87 -6.67 11.30
N SER A 253 -27.03 -7.64 10.89
CA SER A 253 -27.20 -9.05 11.22
C SER A 253 -25.94 -9.87 10.90
N PRO A 254 -25.80 -11.09 11.48
CA PRO A 254 -24.78 -12.05 11.06
C PRO A 254 -24.83 -12.40 9.56
N SER A 255 -26.02 -12.40 8.96
CA SER A 255 -26.22 -12.62 7.52
C SER A 255 -25.66 -11.47 6.68
N HIS A 256 -25.83 -10.22 7.14
CA HIS A 256 -25.24 -9.05 6.49
C HIS A 256 -23.71 -9.11 6.56
N PHE A 257 -23.14 -9.45 7.71
CA PHE A 257 -21.70 -9.63 7.87
C PHE A 257 -21.12 -10.77 7.02
N ASN A 258 -21.83 -11.90 6.91
CA ASN A 258 -21.44 -12.99 6.03
C ASN A 258 -21.42 -12.57 4.54
N LYS A 259 -22.47 -11.88 4.08
CA LYS A 259 -22.53 -11.35 2.71
C LYS A 259 -21.40 -10.37 2.44
N PHE A 260 -21.11 -9.50 3.40
CA PHE A 260 -19.97 -8.58 3.34
C PHE A 260 -18.66 -9.34 3.15
N CYS A 261 -18.36 -10.34 4.00
CA CYS A 261 -17.10 -11.08 3.90
C CYS A 261 -16.97 -11.84 2.57
N ARG A 262 -18.05 -12.48 2.10
CA ARG A 262 -18.05 -13.13 0.78
C ARG A 262 -17.81 -12.14 -0.36
N SER A 263 -18.42 -10.97 -0.29
CA SER A 263 -18.26 -9.93 -1.31
C SER A 263 -16.86 -9.30 -1.31
N GLN A 264 -16.25 -9.11 -0.15
CA GLN A 264 -14.96 -8.42 -0.03
C GLN A 264 -13.76 -9.37 -0.15
N TYR A 265 -13.88 -10.61 0.32
CA TYR A 265 -12.75 -11.54 0.42
C TYR A 265 -13.00 -12.89 -0.27
N GLY A 266 -14.18 -13.11 -0.86
CA GLY A 266 -14.55 -14.40 -1.47
C GLY A 266 -14.85 -15.52 -0.46
N LEU A 267 -14.77 -15.25 0.85
CA LEU A 267 -14.88 -16.24 1.92
C LEU A 267 -15.81 -15.77 3.03
N THR A 268 -16.43 -16.72 3.74
CA THR A 268 -17.21 -16.45 4.96
C THR A 268 -16.30 -16.09 6.13
N PRO A 269 -16.79 -15.42 7.18
CA PRO A 269 -16.01 -15.12 8.39
C PRO A 269 -15.36 -16.37 9.00
N CYS A 270 -16.09 -17.49 9.02
CA CYS A 270 -15.59 -18.77 9.52
C CYS A 270 -14.44 -19.33 8.67
N GLU A 271 -14.56 -19.28 7.34
CA GLU A 271 -13.52 -19.72 6.42
C GLU A 271 -12.26 -18.84 6.53
N LEU A 272 -12.44 -17.53 6.64
CA LEU A 272 -11.34 -16.57 6.87
C LEU A 272 -10.59 -16.90 8.16
N ARG A 273 -11.31 -17.19 9.25
CA ARG A 273 -10.70 -17.59 10.53
C ARG A 273 -10.00 -18.95 10.45
N LYS A 274 -10.54 -19.91 9.69
CA LYS A 274 -9.96 -21.25 9.53
C LYS A 274 -8.70 -21.26 8.67
N LYS A 275 -8.63 -20.44 7.60
CA LYS A 275 -7.43 -20.33 6.76
C LYS A 275 -6.17 -19.99 7.57
N LEU A 276 -6.31 -19.28 8.68
CA LEU A 276 -5.20 -19.00 9.59
C LEU A 276 -4.87 -20.11 10.59
N LYS A 277 -5.88 -20.81 11.13
CA LYS A 277 -5.63 -21.88 12.11
C LYS A 277 -4.94 -23.10 11.49
N THR A 278 -5.09 -23.32 10.19
CA THR A 278 -4.51 -24.47 9.50
C THR A 278 -3.01 -24.32 9.26
N ASN A 279 -2.47 -23.09 9.21
CA ASN A 279 -1.04 -22.82 9.03
C ASN A 279 -0.21 -22.88 10.32
N ASN A 280 -0.85 -22.96 11.50
CA ASN A 280 -0.14 -23.08 12.78
C ASN A 280 -0.02 -24.54 13.29
N ASN A 281 -0.57 -25.51 12.55
CA ASN A 281 -0.65 -26.92 12.94
C ASN A 281 -0.07 -27.88 11.87
N SER A 282 0.88 -27.44 11.06
CA SER A 282 1.59 -28.30 10.09
C SER A 282 3.09 -28.07 10.14
#